data_AF-A0A7X4ALL6-F1
#
_entry.id   AF-A0A7X4ALL6-F1
#
_cell.length_a   1.000
_cell.length_b   1.000
_cell.length_c   1.000
_cell.angle_alpha   90.00
_cell.angle_beta   90.00
_cell.angle_gamma   90.00
#
_symmetry.space_group_name_H-M   'P 1'
#
loop_
_entity.id
_entity.type
_entity.pdbx_description
1 polymer ?
#
loop_
_entity_poly.entity_id
_entity_poly.type
_entity_poly.pdbx_seq_one_letter_code
_entity_poly.pdbx_strand_id
1 'polypeptide(L)'
;RSGGITHGPKPRDYSYHLPKKMLLGALRAALSARLQEGAVKVVKEFELSTHKTRDFHEVLERLDLDSTVLIVDNSDNPNLALSSRNIPHVTLMESHEVHPFHLLGHKSVVFTESTIRHCSEVLAS
;
A
#
# COMPACT_ATOMS: atom_id res chain seq x y z
N ARG A 1 27.39 38.80 11.23
CA ARG A 1 27.43 37.95 12.45
C ARG A 1 26.00 37.59 12.80
N SER A 2 25.55 36.34 12.63
CA SER A 2 24.28 35.92 13.23
C SER A 2 24.56 35.57 14.69
N GLY A 3 23.83 36.20 15.62
CA GLY A 3 23.89 35.84 17.03
C GLY A 3 23.32 34.44 17.28
N GLY A 4 23.53 33.91 18.49
CA GLY A 4 22.93 32.63 18.89
C GLY A 4 21.40 32.71 18.97
N ILE A 5 20.72 31.65 18.56
CA ILE A 5 19.26 31.53 18.63
C ILE A 5 18.88 30.91 19.98
N THR A 6 18.30 31.71 20.87
CA THR A 6 17.73 31.21 22.13
C THR A 6 16.50 30.35 21.82
N HIS A 7 16.52 29.06 22.18
CA HIS A 7 15.53 28.02 21.82
C HIS A 7 15.57 27.50 20.37
N GLY A 8 16.76 27.24 19.84
CA GLY A 8 16.90 26.42 18.64
C GLY A 8 16.25 25.02 18.79
N PRO A 9 15.86 24.37 17.67
CA PRO A 9 15.23 23.07 17.70
C PRO A 9 16.16 22.05 18.35
N LYS A 10 15.65 21.34 19.36
CA LYS A 10 16.36 20.22 19.98
C LYS A 10 15.96 18.92 19.28
N PRO A 11 16.91 18.03 18.95
CA PRO A 11 16.56 16.69 18.49
C PRO A 11 15.63 16.03 19.52
N ARG A 12 14.49 15.54 19.04
CA ARG A 12 13.54 14.77 19.83
C ARG A 12 12.96 13.67 18.96
N ASP A 13 12.72 12.54 19.59
CA ASP A 13 11.94 11.48 18.97
C ASP A 13 10.45 11.80 19.10
N TYR A 14 9.71 11.63 18.00
CA TYR A 14 8.25 11.83 17.94
C TYR A 14 7.52 10.49 17.76
N SER A 15 8.23 9.37 17.83
CA SER A 15 7.64 8.04 17.78
C SER A 15 6.73 7.81 19.00
N TYR A 16 5.60 7.16 18.78
CA TYR A 16 4.71 6.71 19.84
C TYR A 16 4.08 5.38 19.44
N HIS A 17 3.87 4.51 20.43
CA HIS A 17 3.31 3.18 20.20
C HIS A 17 1.77 3.23 20.21
N LEU A 18 1.14 2.54 19.26
CA LEU A 18 -0.30 2.38 19.18
C LEU A 18 -0.71 0.95 19.55
N PRO A 19 -1.78 0.76 20.36
CA PRO A 19 -2.27 -0.59 20.67
C PRO A 19 -2.71 -1.35 19.40
N LYS A 20 -2.39 -2.64 19.34
CA LYS A 20 -2.73 -3.51 18.19
C LYS A 20 -4.23 -3.48 17.84
N LYS A 21 -5.11 -3.49 18.85
CA LYS A 21 -6.57 -3.44 18.65
C LYS A 21 -7.03 -2.16 17.95
N MET A 22 -6.40 -1.03 18.28
CA MET A 22 -6.69 0.25 17.65
C MET A 22 -6.25 0.26 16.18
N LEU A 23 -5.06 -0.28 15.89
CA LEU A 23 -4.56 -0.41 14.51
C LEU A 23 -5.47 -1.30 13.64
N LEU A 24 -5.89 -2.45 14.17
CA LEU A 24 -6.83 -3.34 13.48
C LEU A 24 -8.18 -2.65 13.23
N GLY A 25 -8.71 -1.92 14.21
CA GLY A 25 -9.92 -1.13 14.03
C GLY A 25 -9.79 -0.06 12.94
N ALA A 26 -8.66 0.65 12.92
CA ALA A 26 -8.37 1.64 11.89
C ALA A 26 -8.22 1.00 10.49
N LEU A 27 -7.66 -0.20 10.41
CA LEU A 27 -7.50 -0.93 9.14
C LEU A 27 -8.87 -1.34 8.57
N ARG A 28 -9.74 -1.90 9.43
CA ARG A 28 -11.14 -2.22 9.06
C ARG A 28 -11.89 -0.98 8.57
N ALA A 29 -11.76 0.14 9.28
CA ALA A 29 -12.40 1.40 8.89
C ALA A 29 -11.86 1.95 7.56
N ALA A 30 -10.53 1.94 7.37
CA ALA A 30 -9.90 2.41 6.14
C ALA A 30 -10.30 1.56 4.93
N LEU A 31 -10.30 0.22 5.06
CA LEU A 31 -10.78 -0.67 4.00
C LEU A 31 -12.25 -0.43 3.68
N SER A 32 -13.10 -0.29 4.70
CA SER A 32 -14.52 -0.02 4.48
C SER A 32 -14.75 1.29 3.73
N ALA A 33 -13.98 2.34 4.04
CA ALA A 33 -14.07 3.61 3.34
C ALA A 33 -13.63 3.47 1.88
N ARG A 34 -12.49 2.83 1.61
CA ARG A 34 -11.99 2.59 0.24
C ARG A 34 -12.95 1.74 -0.59
N LEU A 35 -13.61 0.76 0.02
CA LEU A 35 -14.64 -0.05 -0.64
C LEU A 35 -15.88 0.78 -1.01
N GLN A 36 -16.35 1.65 -0.10
CA GLN A 36 -17.47 2.56 -0.39
C GLN A 36 -17.17 3.54 -1.51
N GLU A 37 -15.90 3.98 -1.62
CA GLU A 37 -15.42 4.85 -2.69
C GLU A 37 -15.25 4.12 -4.04
N GLY A 38 -15.38 2.79 -4.08
CA GLY A 38 -15.09 1.99 -5.28
C GLY A 38 -13.60 1.95 -5.64
N ALA A 39 -12.73 2.31 -4.71
CA ALA A 39 -11.28 2.42 -4.90
C ALA A 39 -10.53 1.10 -4.76
N VAL A 40 -11.22 0.02 -4.35
CA VAL A 40 -10.62 -1.31 -4.18
C VAL A 40 -10.93 -2.17 -5.41
N LYS A 41 -9.89 -2.74 -6.02
CA LYS A 41 -10.00 -3.71 -7.10
C LYS A 41 -9.39 -5.04 -6.66
N VAL A 42 -9.97 -6.14 -7.11
CA VAL A 42 -9.43 -7.49 -6.85
C VAL A 42 -9.10 -8.13 -8.19
N VAL A 43 -7.88 -8.62 -8.32
CA VAL A 43 -7.42 -9.39 -9.46
C VAL A 43 -7.13 -10.82 -9.02
N LYS A 44 -7.21 -11.78 -9.94
CA LYS A 44 -6.92 -13.17 -9.61
C LYS A 44 -5.45 -13.34 -9.23
N GLU A 45 -4.56 -12.90 -10.12
CA GLU A 45 -3.10 -13.02 -9.98
C GLU A 45 -2.40 -12.06 -10.97
N PHE A 46 -1.16 -11.69 -10.67
CA PHE A 46 -0.30 -10.91 -11.58
C PHE A 46 0.71 -11.81 -12.31
N GLU A 47 0.28 -12.45 -13.39
CA GLU A 47 1.19 -13.25 -14.21
C GLU A 47 1.98 -12.35 -15.19
N LEU A 48 3.18 -11.92 -14.78
CA LEU A 48 4.10 -11.17 -15.64
C LEU A 48 5.17 -12.08 -16.22
N SER A 49 5.18 -12.23 -17.55
CA SER A 49 6.18 -13.02 -18.28
C SER A 49 7.57 -12.38 -18.30
N THR A 50 7.65 -11.06 -18.11
CA THR A 50 8.90 -10.30 -18.04
C THR A 50 8.93 -9.39 -16.81
N HIS A 51 10.12 -8.96 -16.40
CA HIS A 51 10.33 -7.97 -15.34
C HIS A 51 10.34 -6.52 -15.87
N LYS A 52 9.83 -6.29 -17.09
CA LYS A 52 9.85 -4.97 -17.72
C LYS A 52 8.76 -4.07 -17.15
N THR A 53 9.15 -2.87 -16.74
CA THR A 53 8.24 -1.85 -16.21
C THR A 53 7.19 -1.42 -17.22
N ARG A 54 7.52 -1.39 -18.51
CA ARG A 54 6.59 -1.03 -19.59
C ARG A 54 5.41 -2.00 -19.67
N ASP A 55 5.70 -3.29 -19.65
CA ASP A 55 4.67 -4.33 -19.76
C ASP A 55 3.73 -4.26 -18.55
N PHE A 56 4.27 -3.93 -17.37
CA PHE A 56 3.47 -3.69 -16.18
C PHE A 56 2.66 -2.38 -16.22
N HIS A 57 3.22 -1.31 -16.78
CA HIS A 57 2.50 -0.06 -17.01
C HIS A 57 1.28 -0.26 -17.91
N GLU A 58 1.41 -1.04 -18.98
CA GLU A 58 0.26 -1.40 -19.83
C GLU A 58 -0.84 -2.14 -19.07
N VAL A 59 -0.48 -2.98 -18.08
CA VAL A 59 -1.46 -3.63 -17.20
C VAL A 59 -2.18 -2.61 -16.32
N LEU A 60 -1.45 -1.64 -15.75
CA LEU A 60 -2.05 -0.58 -14.93
C LEU A 60 -2.99 0.30 -15.74
N GLU A 61 -2.62 0.68 -16.97
CA GLU A 61 -3.48 1.44 -17.89
C GLU A 61 -4.76 0.66 -18.25
N ARG A 62 -4.65 -0.64 -18.55
CA ARG A 62 -5.83 -1.50 -18.83
C ARG A 62 -6.76 -1.65 -17.64
N LEU A 63 -6.24 -1.45 -16.43
CA LEU A 63 -7.02 -1.47 -15.20
C LEU A 63 -7.56 -0.08 -14.83
N ASP A 64 -7.37 0.95 -15.66
CA ASP A 64 -7.74 2.35 -15.38
C ASP A 64 -7.19 2.82 -14.03
N LEU A 65 -5.88 2.68 -13.83
CA LEU A 65 -5.17 3.00 -12.59
C LEU A 65 -4.15 4.13 -12.79
N ASP A 66 -4.65 5.33 -13.09
CA ASP A 66 -3.82 6.46 -13.53
C ASP A 66 -3.24 7.31 -12.39
N SER A 67 -3.33 6.83 -11.14
CA SER A 67 -3.00 7.64 -9.97
C SER A 67 -2.16 6.87 -8.95
N THR A 68 -2.15 7.28 -7.68
CA THR A 68 -1.44 6.54 -6.63
C THR A 68 -2.10 5.18 -6.38
N VAL A 69 -1.38 4.10 -6.65
CA VAL A 69 -1.86 2.72 -6.54
C VAL A 69 -1.08 1.98 -5.46
N LEU A 70 -1.81 1.37 -4.54
CA LEU A 70 -1.27 0.35 -3.66
C LEU A 70 -1.58 -1.03 -4.24
N ILE A 71 -0.58 -1.87 -4.39
CA ILE A 71 -0.71 -3.25 -4.83
C ILE A 71 -0.35 -4.13 -3.65
N VAL A 72 -1.26 -5.03 -3.31
CA VAL A 72 -1.08 -6.00 -2.24
C VAL A 72 -1.02 -7.37 -2.88
N ASP A 73 0.16 -7.98 -2.84
CA ASP A 73 0.41 -9.32 -3.35
C ASP A 73 1.31 -10.12 -2.40
N ASN A 74 1.45 -11.42 -2.64
CA ASN A 74 2.41 -12.26 -1.92
C ASN A 74 3.84 -12.03 -2.44
N SER A 75 4.85 -12.37 -1.64
CA SER A 75 6.27 -12.25 -1.98
C SER A 75 6.75 -13.17 -3.10
N ASP A 76 5.90 -14.06 -3.60
CA ASP A 76 6.28 -15.15 -4.50
C ASP A 76 6.49 -14.69 -5.95
N ASN A 77 6.27 -13.41 -6.26
CA ASN A 77 6.33 -12.86 -7.61
C ASN A 77 7.49 -11.85 -7.82
N PRO A 78 8.70 -12.33 -8.17
CA PRO A 78 9.86 -11.46 -8.36
C PRO A 78 9.70 -10.52 -9.56
N ASN A 79 8.98 -10.92 -10.60
CA ASN A 79 8.74 -10.09 -11.78
C ASN A 79 7.87 -8.88 -11.44
N LEU A 80 6.83 -9.07 -10.62
CA LEU A 80 6.00 -7.97 -10.11
C LEU A 80 6.81 -7.02 -9.22
N ALA A 81 7.62 -7.56 -8.31
CA ALA A 81 8.47 -6.75 -7.44
C ALA A 81 9.46 -5.88 -8.23
N LEU A 82 10.12 -6.45 -9.24
CA LEU A 82 11.09 -5.73 -10.07
C LEU A 82 10.43 -4.71 -11.00
N SER A 83 9.29 -5.06 -11.61
CA SER A 83 8.60 -4.19 -12.58
C SER A 83 7.85 -3.03 -11.92
N SER A 84 7.31 -3.21 -10.71
CA SER A 84 6.57 -2.16 -9.98
C SER A 84 7.49 -1.11 -9.36
N ARG A 85 8.66 -1.49 -8.85
CA ARG A 85 9.55 -0.62 -8.04
C ARG A 85 9.96 0.70 -8.71
N ASN A 86 10.05 0.73 -10.04
CA ASN A 86 10.50 1.89 -10.80
C ASN A 86 9.34 2.74 -11.36
N ILE A 87 8.09 2.34 -11.16
CA ILE A 87 6.92 3.12 -11.57
C ILE A 87 6.57 4.11 -10.45
N PRO A 88 6.56 5.43 -10.72
CA PRO A 88 6.17 6.40 -9.72
C PRO A 88 4.71 6.19 -9.32
N HIS A 89 4.38 6.50 -8.07
CA HIS A 89 3.02 6.40 -7.52
C HIS A 89 2.47 4.96 -7.37
N VAL A 90 3.26 3.94 -7.67
CA VAL A 90 2.92 2.54 -7.41
C VAL A 90 3.72 2.04 -6.21
N THR A 91 3.02 1.47 -5.23
CA THR A 91 3.64 0.81 -4.08
C THR A 91 3.21 -0.64 -4.06
N LEU A 92 4.16 -1.57 -4.08
CA LEU A 92 3.91 -2.98 -3.82
C LEU A 92 4.18 -3.27 -2.34
N MET A 93 3.26 -3.97 -1.68
CA MET A 93 3.39 -4.39 -0.29
C MET A 93 2.84 -5.79 -0.10
N GLU A 94 3.33 -6.47 0.92
CA GLU A 94 2.72 -7.72 1.37
C GLU A 94 1.51 -7.48 2.27
N SER A 95 0.60 -8.45 2.32
CA SER A 95 -0.63 -8.37 3.11
C SER A 95 -0.39 -8.07 4.60
N HIS A 96 0.72 -8.54 5.18
CA HIS A 96 1.06 -8.35 6.58
C HIS A 96 1.70 -6.98 6.89
N GLU A 97 2.19 -6.26 5.87
CA GLU A 97 2.79 -4.93 6.00
C GLU A 97 1.76 -3.80 5.79
N VAL A 98 0.53 -4.15 5.39
CA VAL A 98 -0.51 -3.16 5.12
C VAL A 98 -0.93 -2.44 6.40
N HIS A 99 -0.75 -1.11 6.39
CA HIS A 99 -1.21 -0.21 7.45
C HIS A 99 -2.36 0.68 6.95
N PRO A 100 -3.19 1.20 7.87
CA PRO A 100 -4.25 2.16 7.53
C PRO A 100 -3.72 3.38 6.76
N PHE A 101 -2.51 3.82 7.09
CA PHE A 101 -1.83 4.93 6.39
C PHE A 101 -1.65 4.63 4.89
N HIS A 102 -1.23 3.43 4.53
CA HIS A 102 -1.04 3.05 3.13
C HIS A 102 -2.38 3.01 2.39
N LEU A 103 -3.41 2.42 2.99
CA LEU A 103 -4.74 2.40 2.38
C LEU A 103 -5.30 3.79 2.13
N LEU A 104 -5.12 4.71 3.09
CA LEU A 104 -5.62 6.09 2.99
C LEU A 104 -4.78 6.97 2.06
N GLY A 105 -3.48 6.73 1.98
CA GLY A 105 -2.53 7.49 1.16
C GLY A 105 -2.62 7.19 -0.34
N HIS A 106 -3.23 6.08 -0.74
CA HIS A 106 -3.39 5.69 -2.14
C HIS A 106 -4.85 5.81 -2.58
N LYS A 107 -5.05 6.38 -3.77
CA LYS A 107 -6.36 6.53 -4.41
C LYS A 107 -6.96 5.21 -4.88
N SER A 108 -6.14 4.25 -5.27
CA SER A 108 -6.61 2.92 -5.67
C SER A 108 -5.82 1.85 -4.94
N VAL A 109 -6.50 0.78 -4.55
CA VAL A 109 -5.90 -0.37 -3.88
C VAL A 109 -6.26 -1.62 -4.66
N VAL A 110 -5.26 -2.39 -5.07
CA VAL A 110 -5.42 -3.63 -5.81
C VAL A 110 -4.94 -4.78 -4.96
N PHE A 111 -5.82 -5.75 -4.71
CA PHE A 111 -5.48 -7.00 -4.03
C PHE A 111 -5.47 -8.16 -5.02
N THR A 112 -4.56 -9.11 -4.82
CA THR A 112 -4.71 -10.46 -5.38
C THR A 112 -5.73 -11.27 -4.58
N GLU A 113 -6.32 -12.29 -5.19
CA GLU A 113 -7.36 -13.11 -4.54
C GLU A 113 -6.82 -13.80 -3.26
N SER A 114 -5.56 -14.25 -3.31
CA SER A 114 -4.87 -14.85 -2.18
C SER A 114 -4.71 -13.87 -1.01
N THR A 115 -4.28 -12.65 -1.30
CA THR A 115 -4.00 -11.64 -0.26
C THR A 115 -5.26 -11.09 0.36
N ILE A 116 -6.33 -10.84 -0.40
CA ILE A 116 -7.59 -10.36 0.19
C ILE A 116 -8.22 -11.41 1.11
N ARG A 117 -8.09 -12.70 0.77
CA ARG A 117 -8.55 -13.80 1.63
C ARG A 117 -7.77 -13.82 2.94
N HIS A 118 -6.44 -13.74 2.86
CA HIS A 118 -5.58 -13.67 4.04
C HIS A 118 -5.90 -12.44 4.92
N CYS A 119 -6.04 -11.26 4.32
CA CYS A 119 -6.44 -10.05 5.05
C CYS A 119 -7.79 -10.21 5.75
N SER A 120 -8.77 -10.84 5.10
CA SER A 120 -10.08 -11.10 5.69
C SER A 120 -9.99 -12.01 6.92
N GLU A 121 -9.16 -13.04 6.89
CA GLU A 121 -8.96 -13.96 8.02
C GLU A 121 -8.35 -13.23 9.22
N VAL A 122 -7.28 -12.45 8.99
CA VAL A 122 -6.61 -11.66 10.03
C VAL A 122 -7.56 -10.63 10.64
N LEU A 123 -8.39 -9.99 9.82
CA LEU A 123 -9.36 -8.99 10.29
C LEU A 123 -10.60 -9.61 10.93
N ALA A 124 -10.87 -10.89 10.76
CA ALA A 124 -11.96 -11.58 11.46
C ALA A 124 -11.54 -12.05 12.87
N SER A 125 -10.24 -12.30 13.09
CA SER A 125 -9.66 -12.60 14.41
C SER A 125 -9.61 -11.39 15.36
#